data_AF-A0A821KB62-F1
#
_entry.id   AF-A0A821KB62-F1
#
_cell.length_a   1.000
_cell.length_b   1.000
_cell.length_c   1.000
_cell.angle_alpha   90.00
_cell.angle_beta   90.00
_cell.angle_gamma   90.00
#
_symmetry.space_group_name_H-M   'P 1'
#
loop_
_entity.id
_entity.type
_entity.pdbx_description
1 polymer ?
#
loop_
_entity_poly.entity_id
_entity_poly.type
_entity_poly.pdbx_seq_one_letter_code
_entity_poly.pdbx_strand_id
1 'polypeptide(L)'
;MRGRVTFLPSFQIPTESGARLTVALQDTSLADAPAKVIARSISKAIRFPIAFAIKYLPSQISEGRTYSLSATIRDKNNELLYIKE
;
A
#
# COMPACT_ATOMS: atom_id res chain seq x y z
N MET A 1 6.34 -3.09 10.21
CA MET A 1 6.38 -4.34 9.42
C MET A 1 7.20 -4.14 8.16
N ARG A 2 7.94 -5.16 7.73
CA ARG A 2 8.66 -5.17 6.45
C ARG A 2 7.98 -6.21 5.57
N GLY A 3 7.68 -5.86 4.33
CA GLY A 3 7.02 -6.74 3.37
C GLY A 3 7.47 -6.42 1.95
N ARG A 4 7.12 -7.27 1.00
CA ARG A 4 7.30 -6.99 -0.44
C ARG A 4 5.94 -7.02 -1.09
N VAL A 5 5.63 -6.02 -1.93
CA VAL A 5 4.46 -6.12 -2.79
C VAL A 5 4.91 -6.76 -4.09
N THR A 6 4.43 -7.97 -4.32
CA THR A 6 4.54 -8.65 -5.60
C THR A 6 3.27 -8.37 -6.39
N PHE A 7 3.43 -7.98 -7.65
CA PHE A 7 2.32 -7.68 -8.56
C PHE A 7 2.26 -8.78 -9.62
N LEU A 8 1.12 -8.87 -10.32
CA LEU A 8 0.97 -9.77 -11.45
C LEU A 8 2.04 -9.49 -12.52
N PRO A 9 2.60 -10.53 -13.17
CA PRO A 9 3.72 -10.38 -14.11
C PRO A 9 3.41 -9.53 -15.35
N SER A 10 2.13 -9.30 -15.66
CA SER A 10 1.69 -8.48 -16.79
C SER A 10 1.62 -6.98 -16.50
N PHE A 11 1.77 -6.54 -15.24
CA PHE A 11 1.71 -5.12 -14.91
C PHE A 11 3.10 -4.49 -15.03
N GLN A 12 3.30 -3.66 -16.06
CA GLN A 12 4.51 -2.84 -16.23
C GLN A 12 4.21 -1.42 -15.75
N ILE A 13 5.02 -0.90 -14.83
CA ILE A 13 4.97 0.53 -14.53
C ILE A 13 5.70 1.25 -15.65
N PRO A 14 5.10 2.27 -16.27
CA PRO A 14 5.84 3.16 -17.14
C PRO A 14 6.90 3.87 -16.29
N THR A 15 8.15 3.42 -16.41
CA THR A 15 9.33 3.94 -15.69
C THR A 15 9.52 5.45 -15.88
N GLU A 16 8.92 6.01 -16.94
CA GLU A 16 9.00 7.40 -17.35
C GLU A 16 8.00 8.31 -16.62
N SER A 17 6.97 7.74 -15.99
CA SER A 17 5.84 8.52 -15.46
C SER A 17 5.98 8.92 -13.98
N GLY A 18 7.11 8.63 -13.32
CA GLY A 18 7.33 9.05 -11.93
C GLY A 18 6.29 8.50 -10.93
N ALA A 19 5.78 7.29 -11.18
CA ALA A 19 4.71 6.70 -10.41
C ALA A 19 5.07 6.55 -8.92
N ARG A 20 4.06 6.70 -8.06
CA ARG A 20 4.17 6.62 -6.60
C ARG A 20 3.34 5.46 -6.09
N LEU A 21 4.01 4.50 -5.46
CA LEU A 21 3.37 3.44 -4.69
C LEU A 21 3.02 4.00 -3.31
N THR A 22 1.74 4.05 -3.02
CA THR A 22 1.20 4.17 -1.67
C THR A 22 0.92 2.79 -1.13
N VAL A 23 1.43 2.47 0.05
CA VAL A 23 0.93 1.34 0.83
C VAL A 23 0.30 1.87 2.10
N ALA A 24 -0.96 1.55 2.36
CA ALA A 24 -1.67 1.90 3.59
C ALA A 24 -2.00 0.64 4.38
N LEU A 25 -1.71 0.69 5.69
CA LEU A 25 -2.14 -0.30 6.66
C LEU A 25 -3.41 0.22 7.31
N GLN A 26 -4.48 -0.54 7.19
CA GLN A 26 -5.79 -0.16 7.66
C GLN A 26 -6.34 -1.17 8.65
N ASP A 27 -7.01 -0.68 9.68
CA ASP A 27 -7.80 -1.48 10.59
C ASP A 27 -9.16 -1.76 9.94
N THR A 28 -9.41 -3.02 9.62
CA THR A 28 -10.65 -3.54 9.04
C THR A 28 -11.38 -4.44 10.05
N SER A 29 -11.05 -4.34 11.34
CA SER A 29 -11.69 -5.14 12.39
C SER A 29 -13.20 -4.88 12.50
N LEU A 30 -13.64 -3.68 12.12
CA LEU A 30 -15.02 -3.27 12.14
C LEU A 30 -15.58 -3.43 10.72
N ALA A 31 -16.38 -4.47 10.49
CA ALA A 31 -17.03 -4.71 9.21
C ALA A 31 -17.99 -3.58 8.79
N ASP A 32 -18.56 -2.88 9.77
CA ASP A 32 -19.54 -1.78 9.60
C ASP A 32 -18.93 -0.38 9.66
N ALA A 33 -17.60 -0.24 9.84
CA ALA A 33 -16.95 1.06 9.93
C ALA A 33 -15.94 1.28 8.80
N PRO A 34 -15.76 2.52 8.32
CA PRO A 34 -14.74 2.82 7.34
C PRO A 34 -13.35 2.44 7.86
N ALA A 35 -12.59 1.74 7.03
CA ALA A 35 -11.28 1.20 7.39
C ALA A 35 -10.33 2.30 7.88
N LYS A 36 -9.91 2.21 9.15
CA LYS A 36 -9.09 3.26 9.78
C LYS A 36 -7.64 3.12 9.32
N VAL A 37 -7.10 4.13 8.63
CA VAL A 37 -5.68 4.15 8.24
C VAL A 37 -4.81 4.32 9.48
N ILE A 38 -4.04 3.29 9.80
CA ILE A 38 -3.11 3.26 10.93
C ILE A 38 -1.78 3.88 10.56
N ALA A 39 -1.29 3.48 9.39
CA ALA A 39 -0.02 3.94 8.84
C ALA A 39 -0.13 3.96 7.32
N ARG A 40 0.66 4.84 6.70
CA ARG A 40 0.82 4.90 5.26
C ARG A 40 2.29 5.12 4.93
N SER A 41 2.76 4.45 3.89
CA SER A 41 4.09 4.65 3.33
C SER A 41 3.98 5.00 1.86
N ILE A 42 4.83 5.92 1.42
CA ILE A 42 4.89 6.36 0.02
C ILE A 42 6.29 6.01 -0.48
N SER A 43 6.36 5.32 -1.60
CA SER A 43 7.61 4.88 -2.24
C SER A 43 7.53 5.14 -3.74
N LYS A 44 8.68 5.31 -4.39
CA LYS A 44 8.73 5.44 -5.85
C LYS A 44 8.44 4.08 -6.48
N ALA A 45 7.47 4.03 -7.39
CA ALA A 45 7.14 2.86 -8.18
C ALA A 45 7.97 2.93 -9.48
N ILE A 46 9.19 2.38 -9.45
CA ILE A 46 10.11 2.42 -10.60
C ILE A 46 10.10 1.08 -11.34
N ARG A 47 10.22 -0.02 -10.61
CA ARG A 47 10.32 -1.37 -11.17
C ARG A 47 9.83 -2.43 -10.21
N PHE A 48 9.29 -3.53 -10.74
CA PHE A 48 8.87 -4.65 -9.93
C PHE A 48 9.99 -5.67 -9.70
N PRO A 49 9.95 -6.40 -8.57
CA PRO A 49 9.08 -6.16 -7.40
C PRO A 49 9.50 -4.91 -6.60
N ILE A 50 8.53 -4.14 -6.10
CA ILE A 50 8.79 -2.94 -5.30
C ILE A 50 8.90 -3.34 -3.84
N ALA A 51 10.07 -3.11 -3.24
CA ALA A 51 10.24 -3.19 -1.80
C ALA A 51 9.58 -1.97 -1.14
N PHE A 52 8.76 -2.20 -0.12
CA PHE A 52 8.16 -1.14 0.68
C PHE A 52 8.43 -1.39 2.16
N ALA A 53 8.52 -0.30 2.91
CA ALA A 53 8.62 -0.37 4.36
C ALA A 53 7.53 0.52 4.94
N ILE A 54 6.67 -0.06 5.78
CA ILE A 54 5.67 0.67 6.53
C ILE A 54 6.05 0.68 8.01
N LYS A 55 6.32 1.87 8.52
CA LYS A 55 6.55 2.10 9.95
C LYS A 55 5.18 2.36 10.58
N TYR A 56 4.87 1.59 11.61
CA TYR A 56 3.72 1.80 12.47
C TYR A 56 4.16 1.61 13.90
N LEU A 57 3.42 2.20 14.84
CA LEU A 57 3.66 1.97 16.25
C LEU A 57 2.97 0.66 16.66
N PRO A 58 3.65 -0.26 17.34
CA PRO A 58 3.03 -1.52 17.77
C PRO A 58 1.83 -1.29 18.71
N SER A 59 1.78 -0.17 19.42
CA SER A 59 0.61 0.25 20.21
C SER A 59 -0.66 0.51 19.38
N GLN A 60 -0.53 0.69 18.06
CA GLN A 60 -1.66 0.83 17.15
C GLN A 60 -2.20 -0.52 16.65
N ILE A 61 -1.46 -1.60 16.91
CA ILE A 61 -1.84 -2.97 16.55
C ILE A 61 -2.30 -3.68 17.82
N SER A 62 -3.49 -4.26 17.77
CA SER A 62 -4.10 -4.98 18.89
C SER A 62 -4.39 -6.41 18.45
N GLU A 63 -4.05 -7.36 19.32
CA GLU A 63 -4.42 -8.77 19.13
C GLU A 63 -5.96 -8.88 19.19
N GLY A 64 -6.57 -9.44 18.15
CA GLY A 64 -8.03 -9.52 17.98
C GLY A 64 -8.63 -8.55 16.96
N ARG A 65 -7.81 -7.72 16.31
CA ARG A 65 -8.24 -6.85 15.19
C ARG A 65 -7.73 -7.38 13.86
N THR A 66 -8.53 -7.18 12.82
CA THR A 66 -8.16 -7.51 11.44
C THR A 66 -7.51 -6.29 10.80
N TYR A 67 -6.40 -6.51 10.11
CA TYR A 67 -5.68 -5.47 9.40
C TYR A 67 -5.57 -5.82 7.92
N SER A 68 -5.87 -4.86 7.06
CA SER A 68 -5.74 -4.97 5.62
C SER A 68 -4.63 -4.06 5.10
N LEU A 69 -3.95 -4.48 4.04
CA LEU A 69 -2.89 -3.72 3.39
C LEU A 69 -3.33 -3.35 1.98
N SER A 70 -3.60 -2.07 1.77
CA SER A 70 -3.89 -1.55 0.44
C SER A 70 -2.63 -0.97 -0.22
N ALA A 71 -2.34 -1.40 -1.44
CA ALA A 71 -1.26 -0.93 -2.29
C ALA A 71 -1.87 -0.19 -3.50
N THR A 72 -1.68 1.12 -3.57
CA THR A 72 -2.17 1.96 -4.66
C THR A 72 -1.01 2.59 -5.42
N ILE A 73 -0.99 2.46 -6.74
CA ILE A 73 -0.02 3.12 -7.62
C ILE A 73 -0.74 4.25 -8.33
N ARG A 74 -0.19 5.46 -8.20
CA ARG A 74 -0.60 6.62 -8.98
C ARG A 74 0.54 7.11 -9.84
N ASP A 75 0.23 7.71 -10.98
CA ASP A 75 1.23 8.34 -11.83
C ASP A 75 1.63 9.74 -11.28
N LYS A 76 2.44 10.49 -12.03
CA LYS A 76 2.80 11.89 -11.68
C LYS A 76 1.61 12.86 -11.70
N ASN A 77 0.58 12.59 -12.50
CA ASN A 77 -0.65 13.39 -12.61
C ASN A 77 -1.68 13.02 -11.52
N ASN A 78 -1.34 12.09 -10.63
CA ASN A 78 -2.20 11.55 -9.58
C ASN A 78 -3.35 10.65 -10.10
N GLU A 79 -3.22 10.15 -11.33
CA GLU A 79 -4.11 9.19 -11.97
C GLU A 79 -3.90 7.79 -11.38
N LEU A 80 -4.98 7.07 -11.13
CA LEU A 80 -4.93 5.72 -10.57
C LEU A 80 -4.48 4.73 -11.66
N LEU A 81 -3.27 4.17 -11.51
CA LEU A 81 -2.77 3.13 -12.40
C LEU A 81 -3.14 1.74 -11.91
N TYR A 82 -3.11 1.53 -10.58
CA TYR A 82 -3.36 0.22 -9.99
C TYR A 82 -3.73 0.33 -8.52
N ILE A 83 -4.58 -0.58 -8.04
CA ILE A 83 -4.88 -0.78 -6.63
C ILE A 83 -4.97 -2.27 -6.31
N LYS A 84 -4.47 -2.66 -5.15
CA LYS A 84 -4.61 -3.99 -4.57
C LYS A 84 -4.91 -3.85 -3.09
N GLU A 85 -5.84 -4.64 -2.58
CA GLU A 85 -6.26 -4.68 -1.18
C GLU A 85 -5.95 -6.05 -0.54
#